data_AF-S9U872-F1
#
_entry.id   AF-S9U872-F1
#
_cell.length_a   1.000
_cell.length_b   1.000
_cell.length_c   1.000
_cell.angle_alpha   90.00
_cell.angle_beta   90.00
_cell.angle_gamma   90.00
#
_symmetry.space_group_name_H-M   'P 1'
#
loop_
_entity.id
_entity.type
_entity.pdbx_description
1 polymer ?
#
loop_
_entity_poly.entity_id
_entity_poly.type
_entity_poly.pdbx_seq_one_letter_code
_entity_poly.pdbx_strand_id
1 'polypeptide(L)'
;MYDPLALVRTYEAETGGAAAPDADLEARTCLSGVSKVFFGCEHPHIIQELRGVIERQFTDGGAALPLSITSSSPYVMEITAADTTKVTGLEALLPYIPVPAGVHLSLSENAIAFGDGENDVEMLRAVRQGYLMGNAREVVRTLVLGGDPTASGSPVEVIESNVNDGVAKKLTELFLSN
;
A
#
# COMPACT_ATOMS: atom_id res chain seq x y z
N MET A 1 4.12 23.82 -20.28
CA MET A 1 2.95 23.07 -19.78
C MET A 1 3.28 21.61 -20.05
N TYR A 2 3.57 20.84 -19.00
CA TYR A 2 3.96 19.43 -19.10
C TYR A 2 2.69 18.62 -19.40
N ASP A 3 2.73 17.81 -20.46
CA ASP A 3 1.63 16.90 -20.83
C ASP A 3 1.92 15.53 -20.19
N PRO A 4 1.27 15.17 -19.07
CA PRO A 4 1.51 13.90 -18.40
C PRO A 4 1.08 12.68 -19.26
N LEU A 5 0.25 12.88 -20.29
CA LEU A 5 -0.08 11.82 -21.25
C LEU A 5 1.04 11.58 -22.26
N ALA A 6 1.97 12.53 -22.41
CA ALA A 6 3.14 12.33 -23.26
C ALA A 6 3.98 11.16 -22.75
N LEU A 7 4.16 11.00 -21.43
CA LEU A 7 4.96 9.92 -20.83
C LEU A 7 4.38 8.52 -21.14
N VAL A 8 3.04 8.41 -21.18
CA VAL A 8 2.33 7.17 -21.56
C VAL A 8 2.54 6.87 -23.05
N ARG A 9 2.53 7.91 -23.90
CA ARG A 9 2.79 7.77 -25.34
C ARG A 9 4.26 7.51 -25.66
N THR A 10 5.22 7.99 -24.87
CA THR A 10 6.65 7.71 -25.12
C THR A 10 7.00 6.25 -24.88
N TYR A 11 6.32 5.56 -23.96
CA TYR A 11 6.48 4.12 -23.74
C TYR A 11 6.16 3.31 -25.02
N GLU A 12 5.24 3.79 -25.85
CA GLU A 12 4.89 3.17 -27.13
C GLU A 12 5.98 3.37 -28.21
N ALA A 13 6.76 4.44 -28.12
CA ALA A 13 7.79 4.77 -29.12
C ALA A 13 9.13 4.05 -28.88
N GLU A 14 9.52 3.82 -27.62
CA GLU A 14 10.82 3.21 -27.29
C GLU A 14 10.88 1.68 -27.51
N THR A 15 9.73 1.03 -27.69
CA THR A 15 9.64 -0.41 -28.01
C THR A 15 9.65 -0.71 -29.52
N GLY A 16 9.89 0.29 -30.38
CA GLY A 16 10.22 0.09 -31.79
C GLY A 16 9.08 -0.40 -32.68
N GLY A 17 7.82 -0.25 -32.27
CA GLY A 17 6.66 -0.54 -33.12
C GLY A 17 6.16 0.71 -33.83
N ALA A 18 6.23 0.74 -35.16
CA ALA A 18 5.52 1.75 -35.95
C ALA A 18 4.03 1.75 -35.56
N ALA A 19 3.46 2.96 -35.41
CA ALA A 19 2.05 3.16 -35.09
C ALA A 19 1.17 2.38 -36.07
N ALA A 20 0.57 1.29 -35.57
CA ALA A 20 -0.58 0.67 -36.20
C ALA A 20 -1.81 1.52 -35.83
N PRO A 21 -2.79 1.69 -36.75
CA PRO A 21 -4.02 2.41 -36.45
C PRO A 21 -4.72 1.79 -35.24
N ASP A 22 -5.37 2.64 -34.42
CA ASP A 22 -6.03 2.42 -33.11
C ASP A 22 -6.84 1.12 -32.90
N ALA A 23 -7.06 0.31 -33.93
CA ALA A 23 -7.86 -0.91 -33.87
C ALA A 23 -7.18 -2.10 -33.14
N ASP A 24 -5.89 -2.01 -32.79
CA ASP A 24 -5.11 -3.14 -32.26
C ASP A 24 -4.63 -2.96 -30.80
N LEU A 25 -4.98 -1.85 -30.13
CA LEU A 25 -4.66 -1.65 -28.72
C LEU A 25 -5.50 -2.58 -27.83
N GLU A 26 -6.79 -2.76 -28.13
CA GLU A 26 -7.67 -3.70 -27.43
C GLU A 26 -7.26 -5.17 -27.66
N ALA A 27 -6.69 -5.50 -28.82
CA ALA A 27 -6.24 -6.85 -29.15
C ALA A 27 -4.88 -7.22 -28.52
N ARG A 28 -4.08 -6.22 -28.13
CA ARG A 28 -2.75 -6.39 -27.51
C ARG A 28 -2.74 -6.33 -25.98
N THR A 29 -3.88 -6.07 -25.34
CA THR A 29 -3.95 -5.75 -23.91
C THR A 29 -4.93 -6.65 -23.15
N CYS A 30 -4.67 -7.95 -23.13
CA CYS A 30 -5.27 -8.77 -22.07
C CYS A 30 -4.61 -8.39 -20.73
N LEU A 31 -5.13 -7.33 -20.09
CA LEU A 31 -4.76 -6.93 -18.73
C LEU A 31 -5.42 -7.83 -17.67
N SER A 32 -5.99 -8.97 -18.09
CA SER A 32 -6.51 -9.97 -17.17
C SER A 32 -5.40 -10.50 -16.28
N GLY A 33 -5.62 -10.48 -14.96
CA GLY A 33 -4.65 -10.96 -13.98
C GLY A 33 -3.59 -9.95 -13.55
N VAL A 34 -3.64 -8.68 -13.99
CA VAL A 34 -2.79 -7.63 -13.43
C VAL A 34 -3.21 -7.34 -11.99
N SER A 35 -2.34 -7.66 -11.03
CA SER A 35 -2.60 -7.44 -9.60
C SER A 35 -2.21 -6.06 -9.10
N LYS A 36 -1.27 -5.40 -9.79
CA LYS A 36 -0.71 -4.10 -9.40
C LYS A 36 -0.11 -3.37 -10.60
N VAL A 37 -0.29 -2.06 -10.63
CA VAL A 37 0.47 -1.13 -11.48
C VAL A 37 1.29 -0.23 -10.58
N PHE A 38 2.52 0.12 -10.98
CA PHE A 38 3.32 1.08 -10.23
C PHE A 38 4.01 2.08 -11.17
N PHE A 39 4.20 3.29 -10.67
CA PHE A 39 4.92 4.36 -11.35
C PHE A 39 6.13 4.75 -10.52
N GLY A 40 7.30 4.75 -11.14
CA GLY A 40 8.56 5.17 -10.54
C GLY A 40 9.10 6.43 -11.20
N CYS A 41 9.54 7.41 -10.43
CA CYS A 41 10.16 8.63 -10.94
C CYS A 41 11.13 9.22 -9.91
N GLU A 42 12.32 9.64 -10.34
CA GLU A 42 13.31 10.32 -9.49
C GLU A 42 12.85 11.71 -9.01
N HIS A 43 11.75 12.23 -9.55
CA HIS A 43 11.16 13.50 -9.20
C HIS A 43 9.84 13.29 -8.44
N PRO A 44 9.84 13.33 -7.09
CA PRO A 44 8.64 13.04 -6.28
C PRO A 44 7.43 13.91 -6.62
N HIS A 45 7.64 15.16 -7.04
CA HIS A 45 6.55 16.05 -7.42
C HIS A 45 5.75 15.51 -8.61
N ILE A 46 6.39 14.82 -9.56
CA ILE A 46 5.71 14.19 -10.72
C ILE A 46 4.83 13.04 -10.24
N ILE A 47 5.30 12.24 -9.28
CA ILE A 47 4.48 11.17 -8.68
C ILE A 47 3.25 11.75 -7.97
N GLN A 48 3.42 12.85 -7.23
CA GLN A 48 2.30 13.52 -6.55
C GLN A 48 1.30 14.13 -7.54
N GLU A 49 1.78 14.78 -8.61
CA GLU A 49 0.93 15.31 -9.67
C GLU A 49 0.16 14.19 -10.38
N LEU A 50 0.84 13.09 -10.71
CA LEU A 50 0.22 11.92 -11.35
C LEU A 50 -0.86 11.30 -10.45
N ARG A 51 -0.58 11.13 -9.15
CA ARG A 51 -1.59 10.68 -8.18
C ARG A 51 -2.85 11.54 -8.28
N GLY A 52 -2.70 12.87 -8.21
CA GLY A 52 -3.84 13.78 -8.26
C GLY A 52 -4.58 13.77 -9.60
N VAL A 53 -3.91 13.47 -10.72
CA VAL A 53 -4.58 13.25 -12.02
C VAL A 53 -5.42 11.98 -11.99
N ILE A 54 -4.85 10.86 -11.52
CA ILE A 54 -5.53 9.56 -11.45
C ILE A 54 -6.72 9.63 -10.49
N GLU A 55 -6.53 10.13 -9.27
CA GLU A 55 -7.61 10.26 -8.29
C GLU A 55 -8.79 11.04 -8.87
N ARG A 56 -8.54 12.19 -9.52
CA ARG A 56 -9.60 12.99 -10.17
C ARG A 56 -10.28 12.25 -11.32
N GLN A 57 -9.52 11.54 -12.16
CA GLN A 57 -10.06 10.81 -13.30
C GLN A 57 -11.00 9.67 -12.86
N PHE A 58 -10.73 9.04 -11.72
CA PHE A 58 -11.48 7.87 -11.23
C PHE A 58 -12.46 8.18 -10.09
N THR A 59 -12.59 9.44 -9.65
CA THR A 59 -13.60 9.89 -8.68
C THR A 59 -14.66 10.80 -9.29
N ASP A 60 -14.61 11.03 -10.61
CA ASP A 60 -15.57 11.88 -11.29
C ASP A 60 -17.01 11.33 -11.15
N GLY A 61 -17.97 12.20 -10.88
CA GLY A 61 -19.36 11.82 -10.62
C GLY A 61 -19.72 11.40 -9.19
N GLY A 62 -18.81 11.53 -8.21
CA GLY A 62 -19.11 11.34 -6.78
C GLY A 62 -19.13 9.89 -6.30
N ALA A 63 -18.69 8.94 -7.14
CA ALA A 63 -18.47 7.56 -6.76
C ALA A 63 -17.18 7.40 -5.93
N ALA A 64 -17.13 6.38 -5.07
CA ALA A 64 -15.91 6.01 -4.37
C ALA A 64 -14.83 5.59 -5.39
N LEU A 65 -13.57 5.97 -5.11
CA LEU A 65 -12.44 5.62 -5.96
C LEU A 65 -12.34 4.07 -6.05
N PRO A 66 -12.44 3.46 -7.24
CA PRO A 66 -12.38 2.01 -7.40
C PRO A 66 -10.94 1.45 -7.32
N LEU A 67 -10.00 2.25 -6.79
CA LEU A 67 -8.57 1.97 -6.74
C LEU A 67 -8.05 2.19 -5.33
N SER A 68 -7.09 1.36 -4.91
CA SER A 68 -6.24 1.62 -3.76
C SER A 68 -4.91 2.18 -4.26
N ILE A 69 -4.61 3.42 -3.90
CA ILE A 69 -3.39 4.14 -4.30
C ILE A 69 -2.54 4.37 -3.05
N THR A 70 -1.34 3.81 -3.04
CA THR A 70 -0.40 3.93 -1.91
C THR A 70 1.01 4.23 -2.41
N SER A 71 1.87 4.73 -1.53
CA SER A 71 3.28 5.00 -1.87
C SER A 71 4.21 4.16 -0.99
N SER A 72 5.07 3.35 -1.61
CA SER A 72 6.15 2.65 -0.90
C SER A 72 7.37 3.56 -0.65
N SER A 73 7.54 4.61 -1.46
CA SER A 73 8.55 5.66 -1.25
C SER A 73 8.07 6.99 -1.86
N PRO A 74 8.79 8.12 -1.69
CA PRO A 74 8.44 9.37 -2.37
C PRO A 74 8.50 9.28 -3.90
N TYR A 75 9.21 8.28 -4.42
CA TYR A 75 9.52 8.11 -5.84
C TYR A 75 8.66 7.05 -6.51
N VAL A 76 7.83 6.33 -5.73
CA VAL A 76 7.05 5.19 -6.22
C VAL A 76 5.61 5.29 -5.72
N MET A 77 4.68 5.31 -6.67
CA MET A 77 3.24 5.17 -6.42
C MET A 77 2.78 3.80 -6.92
N GLU A 78 1.92 3.16 -6.15
CA GLU A 78 1.39 1.83 -6.37
C GLU A 78 -0.14 1.90 -6.46
N ILE A 79 -0.70 1.21 -7.43
CA ILE A 79 -2.14 1.14 -7.68
C ILE A 79 -2.57 -0.32 -7.71
N THR A 80 -3.59 -0.63 -6.93
CA THR A 80 -4.25 -1.95 -6.88
C THR A 80 -5.76 -1.76 -6.91
N ALA A 81 -6.53 -2.85 -6.99
CA ALA A 81 -7.98 -2.78 -6.81
C ALA A 81 -8.31 -2.22 -5.42
N ALA A 82 -9.43 -1.52 -5.28
CA ALA A 82 -9.83 -0.86 -4.02
C ALA A 82 -9.85 -1.81 -2.81
N ASP A 83 -10.19 -3.07 -3.02
CA ASP A 83 -10.29 -4.11 -2.00
C ASP A 83 -8.97 -4.87 -1.76
N THR A 84 -7.90 -4.54 -2.49
CA THR A 84 -6.61 -5.23 -2.39
C THR A 84 -5.67 -4.47 -1.47
N THR A 85 -5.68 -4.83 -0.20
CA THR A 85 -4.85 -4.22 0.85
C THR A 85 -4.07 -5.27 1.63
N LYS A 86 -3.07 -4.86 2.42
CA LYS A 86 -2.36 -5.79 3.30
C LYS A 86 -3.32 -6.44 4.32
N VAL A 87 -4.36 -5.73 4.76
CA VAL A 87 -5.39 -6.25 5.68
C VAL A 87 -6.14 -7.41 5.02
N THR A 88 -6.76 -7.16 3.87
CA THR A 88 -7.54 -8.18 3.15
C THR A 88 -6.69 -9.40 2.76
N GLY A 89 -5.42 -9.19 2.39
CA GLY A 89 -4.47 -10.28 2.15
C GLY A 89 -4.22 -11.12 3.40
N LEU A 90 -4.03 -10.50 4.57
CA LEU A 90 -3.87 -11.22 5.84
C LEU A 90 -5.16 -11.95 6.27
N GLU A 91 -6.32 -11.31 6.12
CA GLU A 91 -7.63 -11.93 6.41
C GLU A 91 -7.85 -13.17 5.55
N ALA A 92 -7.48 -13.13 4.27
CA ALA A 92 -7.53 -14.29 3.38
C ALA A 92 -6.58 -15.42 3.79
N LEU A 93 -5.49 -15.12 4.51
CA LEU A 93 -4.53 -16.12 5.00
C LEU A 93 -4.95 -16.78 6.32
N LEU A 94 -5.74 -16.12 7.17
CA LEU A 94 -6.14 -16.63 8.49
C LEU A 94 -6.70 -18.07 8.49
N PRO A 95 -7.57 -18.47 7.54
CA PRO A 95 -8.13 -19.83 7.50
C PRO A 95 -7.08 -20.93 7.25
N TYR A 96 -5.91 -20.57 6.73
CA TYR A 96 -4.84 -21.52 6.40
C TYR A 96 -3.83 -21.69 7.53
N ILE A 97 -3.92 -20.90 8.61
CA ILE A 97 -3.03 -21.01 9.77
C ILE A 97 -3.53 -22.17 10.64
N PRO A 98 -2.73 -23.23 10.86
CA PRO A 98 -3.13 -24.35 11.71
C PRO A 98 -3.29 -23.89 13.15
N VAL A 99 -4.48 -24.12 13.73
CA VAL A 99 -4.78 -23.81 15.13
C VAL A 99 -5.50 -24.98 15.79
N PRO A 100 -5.44 -25.10 17.14
CA PRO A 100 -6.21 -26.10 17.86
C PRO A 100 -7.71 -26.01 17.58
N ALA A 101 -8.42 -27.14 17.70
CA ALA A 101 -9.86 -27.19 17.46
C ALA A 101 -10.61 -26.21 18.38
N GLY A 102 -11.52 -25.42 17.79
CA GLY A 102 -12.29 -24.40 18.50
C GLY A 102 -11.59 -23.05 18.68
N VAL A 103 -10.35 -22.90 18.18
CA VAL A 103 -9.67 -21.60 18.12
C VAL A 103 -10.05 -20.89 16.82
N HIS A 104 -10.46 -19.64 16.93
CA HIS A 104 -10.67 -18.74 15.81
C HIS A 104 -9.62 -17.64 15.86
N LEU A 105 -8.99 -17.36 14.71
CA LEU A 105 -8.06 -16.24 14.58
C LEU A 105 -8.77 -15.03 14.00
N SER A 106 -8.47 -13.86 14.55
CA SER A 106 -8.78 -12.56 13.95
C SER A 106 -7.54 -11.66 14.01
N LEU A 107 -7.45 -10.68 13.11
CA LEU A 107 -6.33 -9.74 13.12
C LEU A 107 -6.34 -8.91 14.41
N SER A 108 -7.51 -8.38 14.79
CA SER A 108 -7.69 -7.51 15.95
C SER A 108 -7.44 -8.19 17.30
N GLU A 109 -7.53 -9.52 17.39
CA GLU A 109 -7.32 -10.25 18.66
C GLU A 109 -6.04 -11.07 18.69
N ASN A 110 -5.44 -11.42 17.54
CA ASN A 110 -4.33 -12.38 17.51
C ASN A 110 -3.12 -11.91 16.72
N ALA A 111 -3.23 -10.90 15.85
CA ALA A 111 -2.12 -10.46 15.03
C ALA A 111 -1.35 -9.30 15.66
N ILE A 112 -0.05 -9.27 15.45
CA ILE A 112 0.77 -8.07 15.56
C ILE A 112 1.32 -7.74 14.17
N ALA A 113 1.54 -6.47 13.88
CA ALA A 113 2.12 -6.06 12.59
C ALA A 113 3.19 -5.01 12.76
N PHE A 114 4.12 -4.99 11.82
CA PHE A 114 5.22 -4.05 11.73
C PHE A 114 5.14 -3.35 10.37
N GLY A 115 5.44 -2.05 10.33
CA GLY A 115 5.34 -1.30 9.08
C GLY A 115 5.95 0.09 9.16
N ASP A 116 6.24 0.66 8.01
CA ASP A 116 6.90 1.97 7.88
C ASP A 116 6.42 2.76 6.65
N GLY A 117 5.68 2.12 5.75
CA GLY A 117 5.15 2.69 4.51
C GLY A 117 3.69 3.11 4.60
N GLU A 118 3.24 3.87 3.61
CA GLU A 118 1.82 4.28 3.50
C GLU A 118 0.91 3.07 3.31
N ASN A 119 1.37 2.05 2.58
CA ASN A 119 0.63 0.80 2.38
C ASN A 119 0.54 -0.09 3.65
N ASP A 120 1.21 0.27 4.74
CA ASP A 120 1.10 -0.41 6.05
C ASP A 120 0.03 0.19 6.96
N VAL A 121 -0.44 1.41 6.68
CA VAL A 121 -1.27 2.20 7.61
C VAL A 121 -2.52 1.45 8.04
N GLU A 122 -3.26 0.86 7.10
CA GLU A 122 -4.47 0.09 7.39
C GLU A 122 -4.15 -1.18 8.19
N MET A 123 -3.08 -1.89 7.82
CA MET A 123 -2.64 -3.11 8.51
C MET A 123 -2.26 -2.82 9.95
N LEU A 124 -1.48 -1.76 10.19
CA LEU A 124 -1.06 -1.35 11.54
C LEU A 124 -2.24 -1.00 12.45
N ARG A 125 -3.38 -0.59 11.87
CA ARG A 125 -4.61 -0.25 12.59
C ARG A 125 -5.57 -1.42 12.77
N ALA A 126 -5.50 -2.43 11.91
CA ALA A 126 -6.44 -3.56 11.89
C ALA A 126 -6.02 -4.72 12.82
N VAL A 127 -4.72 -4.85 13.12
CA VAL A 127 -4.19 -5.92 13.97
C VAL A 127 -4.29 -5.58 15.46
N ARG A 128 -4.21 -6.55 16.38
CA ARG A 128 -4.26 -6.32 17.84
C ARG A 128 -3.30 -5.25 18.34
N GLN A 129 -2.09 -5.24 17.78
CA GLN A 129 -1.05 -4.27 18.12
C GLN A 129 -0.20 -3.97 16.89
N GLY A 130 -0.20 -2.71 16.48
CA GLY A 130 0.70 -2.21 15.45
C GLY A 130 2.03 -1.72 16.03
N TYR A 131 3.11 -1.91 15.27
CA TYR A 131 4.44 -1.39 15.57
C TYR A 131 4.95 -0.57 14.38
N LEU A 132 4.96 0.75 14.53
CA LEU A 132 5.48 1.67 13.54
C LEU A 132 7.01 1.75 13.67
N MET A 133 7.73 1.48 12.58
CA MET A 133 9.20 1.53 12.60
C MET A 133 9.72 2.95 12.83
N GLY A 134 10.84 3.08 13.55
CA GLY A 134 11.43 4.37 13.86
C GLY A 134 11.90 5.18 12.63
N ASN A 135 12.17 4.50 11.52
CA ASN A 135 12.52 5.11 10.22
C ASN A 135 11.30 5.45 9.34
N ALA A 136 10.06 5.26 9.83
CA ALA A 136 8.87 5.64 9.10
C ALA A 136 8.88 7.15 8.77
N ARG A 137 8.46 7.48 7.55
CA ARG A 137 8.38 8.87 7.09
C ARG A 137 7.36 9.65 7.92
N GLU A 138 7.59 10.95 8.09
CA GLU A 138 6.70 11.81 8.90
C GLU A 138 5.25 11.80 8.42
N VAL A 139 5.02 11.68 7.10
CA VAL A 139 3.67 11.53 6.54
C VAL A 139 3.00 10.23 7.03
N VAL A 140 3.73 9.11 7.08
CA VAL A 140 3.22 7.83 7.58
C VAL A 140 2.99 7.91 9.09
N ARG A 141 3.93 8.49 9.83
CA ARG A 141 3.78 8.74 11.27
C ARG A 141 2.52 9.55 11.57
N THR A 142 2.31 10.64 10.83
CA THR A 142 1.12 11.48 10.95
C THR A 142 -0.14 10.69 10.60
N LEU A 143 -0.12 9.93 9.51
CA LEU A 143 -1.25 9.12 9.08
C LEU A 143 -1.62 8.06 10.10
N VAL A 144 -0.64 7.45 10.79
CA VAL A 144 -0.84 6.37 11.77
C VAL A 144 -1.22 6.92 13.14
N LEU A 145 -0.42 7.85 13.68
CA LEU A 145 -0.52 8.37 15.05
C LEU A 145 -1.45 9.59 15.19
N GLY A 146 -1.67 10.35 14.11
CA GLY A 146 -2.45 11.59 14.11
C GLY A 146 -3.96 11.39 13.92
N GLY A 147 -4.45 10.14 13.92
CA GLY A 147 -5.89 9.84 13.86
C GLY A 147 -6.61 10.21 15.16
N ASP A 148 -7.94 10.28 15.09
CA ASP A 148 -8.79 10.46 16.27
C ASP A 148 -8.51 9.34 17.30
N PRO A 149 -8.04 9.65 18.52
CA PRO A 149 -7.79 8.64 19.56
C PRO A 149 -9.05 7.88 20.01
N THR A 150 -10.23 8.38 19.65
CA THR A 150 -11.53 7.76 19.92
C THR A 150 -12.04 6.91 18.76
N ALA A 151 -11.42 6.99 17.58
CA ALA A 151 -11.65 6.00 16.53
C ALA A 151 -11.12 4.65 17.02
N SER A 152 -11.90 3.60 16.81
CA SER A 152 -11.63 2.19 17.18
C SER A 152 -10.42 1.58 16.45
N GLY A 153 -9.30 2.30 16.35
CA GLY A 153 -8.04 1.79 15.83
C GLY A 153 -7.25 1.11 16.94
N SER A 154 -6.55 0.04 16.59
CA SER A 154 -5.66 -0.63 17.53
C SER A 154 -4.53 0.28 18.00
N PRO A 155 -4.01 0.08 19.23
CA PRO A 155 -2.83 0.80 19.69
C PRO A 155 -1.66 0.60 18.72
N VAL A 156 -0.92 1.68 18.46
CA VAL A 156 0.31 1.65 17.68
C VAL A 156 1.46 2.20 18.50
N GLU A 157 2.53 1.41 18.64
CA GLU A 157 3.77 1.80 19.30
C GLU A 157 4.83 2.14 18.26
N VAL A 158 5.61 3.19 18.49
CA VAL A 158 6.80 3.48 17.67
C VAL A 158 7.99 2.71 18.23
N ILE A 159 8.63 1.89 17.40
CA ILE A 159 9.78 1.06 17.78
C ILE A 159 11.07 1.57 17.12
N GLU A 160 12.18 0.90 17.41
CA GLU A 160 13.46 1.18 16.76
C GLU A 160 13.39 1.07 15.22
N SER A 161 14.35 1.71 14.55
CA SER A 161 14.44 1.65 13.09
C SER A 161 14.85 0.26 12.61
N ASN A 162 14.61 -0.01 11.32
CA ASN A 162 15.10 -1.23 10.65
C ASN A 162 16.64 -1.36 10.70
N VAL A 163 17.39 -0.25 10.61
CA VAL A 163 18.87 -0.28 10.70
C VAL A 163 19.39 -0.63 12.11
N ASN A 164 18.51 -0.59 13.12
CA ASN A 164 18.81 -0.95 14.50
C ASN A 164 18.12 -2.26 14.93
N ASP A 165 17.74 -3.12 13.98
CA ASP A 165 17.04 -4.39 14.24
C ASP A 165 15.73 -4.23 15.04
N GLY A 166 14.98 -3.15 14.82
CA GLY A 166 13.81 -2.82 15.63
C GLY A 166 12.77 -3.93 15.73
N VAL A 167 12.46 -4.60 14.61
CA VAL A 167 11.54 -5.76 14.60
C VAL A 167 12.07 -6.89 15.49
N ALA A 168 13.34 -7.28 15.32
CA ALA A 168 13.91 -8.39 16.07
C ALA A 168 13.98 -8.11 17.57
N LYS A 169 14.35 -6.89 17.95
CA LYS A 169 14.35 -6.44 19.35
C LYS A 169 12.95 -6.49 19.95
N LYS A 170 11.94 -5.99 19.24
CA LYS A 170 10.55 -6.03 19.71
C LYS A 170 10.02 -7.47 19.81
N LEU A 171 10.32 -8.33 18.85
CA LEU A 171 9.95 -9.75 18.94
C LEU A 171 10.63 -10.44 20.13
N THR A 172 11.89 -10.11 20.42
CA THR A 172 12.62 -10.62 21.59
C THR A 172 11.93 -10.15 22.88
N GLU A 173 11.59 -8.86 22.98
CA GLU A 173 10.87 -8.30 24.11
C GLU A 173 9.52 -9.01 24.35
N LEU A 174 8.75 -9.28 23.29
CA LEU A 174 7.42 -9.85 23.41
C LEU A 174 7.40 -11.35 23.76
N PHE A 175 8.39 -12.10 23.31
CA PHE A 175 8.33 -13.57 23.34
C PHE A 175 9.48 -14.23 24.11
N LEU A 176 10.57 -13.52 24.37
CA LEU A 176 11.80 -14.09 24.95
C LEU A 176 12.27 -13.38 26.22
N SER A 177 11.81 -12.16 26.50
CA SER A 177 12.13 -11.45 27.74
C SER A 177 11.14 -11.86 28.84
N ASN A 178 11.66 -12.56 29.87
CA ASN A 178 10.94 -12.87 31.11
C ASN A 178 11.12 -11.74 32.14
#